data_AF-A0AAW6LQT6-F1
#
_entry.id   AF-A0AAW6LQT6-F1
#
_cell.length_a   1.000
_cell.length_b   1.000
_cell.length_c   1.000
_cell.angle_alpha   90.00
_cell.angle_beta   90.00
_cell.angle_gamma   90.00
#
_symmetry.space_group_name_H-M   'P 1'
#
loop_
_entity.id
_entity.type
_entity.pdbx_description
1 polymer ?
#
loop_
_entity_poly.entity_id
_entity_poly.type
_entity_poly.pdbx_seq_one_letter_code
_entity_poly.pdbx_strand_id
1 'polypeptide(L)'
;MPSRSTRILAALFTTAAIIGFSTACGTSQGVDTASARQSNGAFPVTIEHAQGSTTIDAEPQRVVTLGYTDHEPLLALGVEPVGMAEWWGSGMDESWPWTKDY
;
A
#
# COMPACT_ATOMS: atom_id res chain seq x y z
N MET A 1 14.00 -50.78 -14.85
CA MET A 1 12.81 -50.69 -13.97
C MET A 1 13.27 -50.24 -12.60
N PRO A 2 13.03 -48.98 -12.17
CA PRO A 2 13.49 -48.53 -10.85
C PRO A 2 12.79 -49.33 -9.75
N SER A 3 13.57 -49.90 -8.83
CA SER A 3 13.08 -50.84 -7.82
C SER A 3 12.23 -50.11 -6.78
N ARG A 4 11.32 -50.86 -6.16
CA ARG A 4 10.29 -50.33 -5.25
C ARG A 4 10.89 -49.60 -4.04
N SER A 5 12.13 -49.91 -3.65
CA SER A 5 12.86 -49.27 -2.56
C SER A 5 13.35 -47.85 -2.90
N THR A 6 13.69 -47.57 -4.16
CA THR A 6 14.11 -46.23 -4.61
C THR A 6 12.94 -45.23 -4.59
N ARG A 7 11.70 -45.72 -4.73
CA ARG A 7 10.48 -44.89 -4.68
C ARG A 7 10.08 -44.50 -3.25
N ILE A 8 10.45 -45.30 -2.25
CA ILE A 8 10.12 -45.04 -0.84
C ILE A 8 11.06 -43.97 -0.24
N LEU A 9 12.35 -43.97 -0.61
CA LEU A 9 13.30 -42.94 -0.15
C LEU A 9 12.99 -41.54 -0.73
N ALA A 10 12.49 -41.47 -1.96
CA ALA A 10 12.13 -40.19 -2.59
C ALA A 10 10.87 -39.55 -1.99
N ALA A 11 9.94 -40.34 -1.45
CA ALA A 11 8.72 -39.84 -0.79
C ALA A 11 8.95 -39.33 0.64
N LEU A 12 10.00 -39.81 1.31
CA LEU A 12 10.40 -39.33 2.64
C LEU A 12 11.16 -38.00 2.60
N PHE A 13 11.83 -37.68 1.49
CA PHE A 13 12.51 -36.38 1.33
C PHE A 13 11.56 -35.23 0.93
N THR A 14 10.44 -35.51 0.27
CA THR A 14 9.47 -34.47 -0.14
C THR A 14 8.54 -34.03 1.00
N THR A 15 8.34 -34.85 2.03
CA THR A 15 7.51 -34.50 3.19
C THR A 15 8.25 -33.66 4.24
N ALA A 16 9.58 -33.79 4.36
CA ALA A 16 10.38 -32.96 5.26
C ALA A 16 10.57 -31.51 4.76
N ALA A 17 10.47 -31.26 3.45
CA ALA A 17 10.60 -29.93 2.87
C ALA A 17 9.34 -29.05 3.04
N ILE A 18 8.17 -29.66 3.31
CA ILE A 18 6.90 -28.93 3.48
C ILE A 18 6.74 -28.40 4.92
N ILE A 19 7.37 -29.05 5.91
CA ILE A 19 7.29 -28.66 7.33
C ILE A 19 8.23 -27.47 7.65
N GLY A 20 9.25 -27.23 6.82
CA GLY A 20 10.23 -26.15 7.01
C GLY A 20 9.77 -24.76 6.56
N PHE A 21 8.59 -24.61 5.97
CA PHE A 21 8.13 -23.37 5.34
C PHE A 21 7.06 -22.61 6.13
N SER A 22 6.95 -22.81 7.45
CA SER A 22 5.89 -22.19 8.27
C SER A 22 6.37 -21.36 9.45
N THR A 23 7.67 -21.13 9.60
CA THR A 23 8.19 -20.20 10.64
C THR A 23 8.51 -18.84 10.03
N ALA A 24 7.50 -18.21 9.45
CA ALA A 24 7.45 -16.76 9.24
C ALA A 24 6.24 -16.17 9.97
N CYS A 25 5.91 -16.72 11.15
CA CYS A 25 5.03 -16.04 12.09
C CYS A 25 5.90 -15.02 12.83
N GLY A 26 5.89 -13.77 12.33
CA GLY A 26 6.43 -12.64 13.06
C GLY A 26 5.79 -12.59 14.45
N THR A 27 6.63 -12.43 15.47
CA THR A 27 6.19 -12.12 16.83
C THR A 27 5.21 -10.95 16.79
N SER A 28 3.98 -11.15 17.27
CA SER A 28 3.04 -10.07 17.53
C SER A 28 3.55 -9.25 18.70
N GLN A 29 4.47 -8.33 18.41
CA GLN A 29 4.67 -7.16 19.27
C GLN A 29 3.32 -6.45 19.30
N GLY A 30 2.76 -6.35 20.52
CA GLY A 30 1.50 -5.65 20.74
C GLY A 30 1.56 -4.32 20.02
N VAL A 31 0.64 -4.14 19.07
CA VAL A 31 0.38 -2.82 18.51
C VAL A 31 -0.23 -2.03 19.65
N ASP A 32 0.61 -1.28 20.35
CA ASP A 32 0.13 -0.11 21.07
C ASP A 32 -0.68 0.66 20.04
N THR A 33 -2.00 0.65 20.24
CA THR A 33 -2.91 1.49 19.46
C THR A 33 -2.61 2.91 19.90
N ALA A 34 -1.51 3.45 19.39
CA ALA A 34 -1.26 4.85 19.35
C ALA A 34 -2.44 5.40 18.57
N SER A 35 -3.41 5.94 19.31
CA SER A 35 -4.43 6.82 18.75
C SER A 35 -3.70 7.71 17.75
N ALA A 36 -4.03 7.54 16.47
CA ALA A 36 -3.48 8.37 15.42
C ALA A 36 -3.89 9.79 15.78
N ARG A 37 -3.01 10.49 16.50
CA ARG A 37 -3.09 11.94 16.56
C ARG A 37 -2.99 12.34 15.11
N GLN A 38 -4.04 12.99 14.63
CA GLN A 38 -4.02 13.78 13.43
C GLN A 38 -2.80 14.70 13.58
N SER A 39 -1.67 14.27 13.03
CA SER A 39 -0.48 15.08 13.00
C SER A 39 -0.79 16.11 11.94
N ASN A 40 -1.27 17.28 12.35
CA ASN A 40 -1.16 18.45 11.50
C ASN A 40 0.31 18.48 11.09
N GLY A 41 0.58 18.25 9.80
CA GLY A 41 1.94 18.18 9.28
C GLY A 41 2.71 19.39 9.79
N ALA A 42 3.97 19.20 10.17
CA ALA A 42 4.80 20.31 10.61
C ALA A 42 5.12 21.18 9.39
N PHE A 43 4.31 22.20 9.14
CA PHE A 43 4.56 23.21 8.11
C PHE A 43 5.52 24.29 8.64
N PRO A 44 6.39 24.85 7.80
CA PRO A 44 6.55 24.58 6.36
C PRO A 44 7.23 23.24 6.07
N VAL A 45 6.89 22.61 4.93
CA VAL A 45 7.52 21.39 4.42
C VAL A 45 8.11 21.66 3.05
N THR A 46 9.41 21.38 2.87
CA THR A 46 10.07 21.44 1.56
C THR A 46 10.24 20.03 0.99
N ILE A 47 9.80 19.85 -0.25
CA ILE A 47 9.86 18.59 -0.99
C ILE A 47 10.88 18.74 -2.12
N GLU A 48 11.91 17.91 -2.12
CA GLU A 48 12.86 17.79 -3.22
C GLU A 48 12.32 16.86 -4.30
N HIS A 49 12.46 17.23 -5.57
CA HIS A 49 12.02 16.45 -6.71
C HIS A 49 12.97 16.64 -7.91
N ALA A 50 12.77 15.88 -8.97
CA ALA A 50 13.67 15.88 -10.14
C ALA A 50 13.80 17.25 -10.85
N GLN A 51 12.92 18.20 -10.55
CA GLN A 51 12.88 19.55 -11.16
C GLN A 51 13.33 20.65 -10.19
N GLY A 52 13.88 20.29 -9.03
CA GLY A 52 14.29 21.22 -7.98
C GLY A 52 13.54 20.94 -6.68
N SER A 53 13.06 21.99 -6.03
CA SER A 53 12.33 21.86 -4.76
C SER A 53 11.11 22.76 -4.72
N THR A 54 10.12 22.33 -3.95
CA THR A 54 8.88 23.06 -3.71
C THR A 54 8.61 23.12 -2.21
N THR A 55 8.32 24.31 -1.69
CA THR A 55 7.93 24.49 -0.28
C THR A 55 6.44 24.68 -0.17
N ILE A 56 5.82 23.93 0.75
CA ILE A 56 4.43 24.09 1.16
C ILE A 56 4.46 24.80 2.51
N ASP A 57 4.05 26.08 2.50
CA ASP A 57 4.21 26.96 3.67
C ASP A 57 3.20 26.67 4.80
N ALA A 58 2.02 26.17 4.44
CA ALA A 58 0.91 25.92 5.35
C ALA A 58 0.04 24.75 4.85
N GLU A 59 -0.86 24.28 5.70
CA GLU A 59 -1.74 23.16 5.41
C GLU A 59 -2.59 23.38 4.14
N PRO A 60 -2.45 22.52 3.11
CA PRO A 60 -3.22 22.64 1.87
C PRO A 60 -4.72 22.49 2.14
N GLN A 61 -5.51 23.41 1.58
CA GLN A 61 -6.98 23.38 1.70
C GLN A 61 -7.66 22.67 0.53
N ARG A 62 -6.97 22.55 -0.60
CA ARG A 62 -7.47 21.95 -1.85
C ARG A 62 -6.33 21.25 -2.56
N VAL A 63 -6.52 19.98 -2.91
CA VAL A 63 -5.51 19.16 -3.57
C VAL A 63 -6.07 18.59 -4.86
N VAL A 64 -5.26 18.60 -5.92
CA VAL A 64 -5.57 17.95 -7.21
C VAL A 64 -4.49 16.93 -7.52
N THR A 65 -4.88 15.84 -8.17
CA THR A 65 -3.95 14.77 -8.58
C THR A 65 -3.86 14.68 -10.09
N LEU A 66 -2.64 14.62 -10.61
CA LEU A 66 -2.39 14.70 -12.06
C LEU A 66 -2.12 13.34 -12.71
N GLY A 67 -1.65 12.35 -11.95
CA GLY A 67 -1.50 10.98 -12.43
C GLY A 67 -2.76 10.14 -12.23
N TYR A 68 -2.85 9.05 -13.01
CA TYR A 68 -3.99 8.14 -12.99
C TYR A 68 -4.17 7.39 -11.66
N THR A 69 -3.12 7.30 -10.83
CA THR A 69 -3.12 6.54 -9.57
C THR A 69 -2.76 7.40 -8.36
N ASP A 70 -2.53 8.71 -8.57
CA ASP A 70 -1.96 9.58 -7.54
C ASP A 70 -2.95 9.90 -6.40
N HIS A 71 -4.24 9.66 -6.61
CA HIS A 71 -5.30 9.88 -5.63
C HIS A 71 -5.45 8.77 -4.60
N GLU A 72 -5.04 7.55 -4.92
CA GLU A 72 -5.11 6.38 -4.03
C GLU A 72 -4.46 6.62 -2.65
N PRO A 73 -3.23 7.16 -2.53
CA PRO A 73 -2.64 7.43 -1.21
C PRO A 73 -3.33 8.57 -0.45
N LEU A 74 -3.94 9.53 -1.14
CA LEU A 74 -4.69 10.61 -0.50
C LEU A 74 -5.97 10.05 0.13
N LEU A 75 -6.72 9.25 -0.62
CA LEU A 75 -7.92 8.58 -0.12
C LEU A 75 -7.61 7.65 1.06
N ALA A 76 -6.51 6.89 0.99
CA ALA A 76 -6.07 6.04 2.11
C ALA A 76 -5.77 6.83 3.39
N LEU A 77 -5.40 8.12 3.27
CA LEU A 77 -5.19 9.03 4.40
C LEU A 77 -6.44 9.82 4.79
N GLY A 78 -7.59 9.54 4.16
CA GLY A 78 -8.86 10.26 4.39
C GLY A 78 -8.89 11.66 3.79
N VAL A 79 -8.06 11.93 2.77
CA VAL A 79 -8.01 13.21 2.06
C VAL A 79 -8.70 13.05 0.70
N GLU A 80 -9.82 13.73 0.51
CA GLU A 80 -10.54 13.76 -0.77
C GLU A 80 -9.97 14.86 -1.71
N PRO A 81 -9.44 14.51 -2.90
CA PRO A 81 -8.98 15.50 -3.85
C PRO A 81 -10.15 16.26 -4.49
N VAL A 82 -9.98 17.56 -4.76
CA VAL A 82 -10.99 18.37 -5.47
C VAL A 82 -10.96 18.17 -6.99
N GLY A 83 -10.02 17.35 -7.48
CA GLY A 83 -9.89 17.01 -8.89
C GLY A 83 -8.85 15.91 -9.11
N MET A 84 -9.17 15.00 -10.03
CA MET A 84 -8.33 13.85 -10.38
C MET A 84 -8.23 13.73 -11.89
N ALA A 85 -7.12 13.17 -12.38
CA ALA A 85 -6.95 12.89 -13.79
C ALA A 85 -7.95 11.81 -14.26
N GLU A 86 -8.62 12.09 -15.36
CA GLU A 86 -9.51 11.14 -16.03
C GLU A 86 -8.69 9.96 -16.57
N TRP A 87 -9.07 8.73 -16.22
CA TRP A 87 -8.35 7.55 -16.69
C TRP A 87 -8.83 7.05 -18.06
N TRP A 88 -10.15 7.05 -18.31
CA TRP A 88 -10.73 6.49 -19.54
C TRP A 88 -12.16 6.96 -19.84
N GLY A 89 -12.42 8.27 -19.91
CA GLY A 89 -13.77 8.78 -20.26
C GLY A 89 -14.86 8.54 -19.22
N SER A 90 -14.49 8.05 -18.03
CA SER A 90 -15.38 7.70 -16.93
C SER A 90 -15.95 8.91 -16.18
N GLY A 91 -15.50 10.13 -16.51
CA GLY A 91 -15.87 11.31 -15.73
C GLY A 91 -15.33 11.26 -14.30
N MET A 92 -15.59 12.31 -13.53
CA MET A 92 -15.15 12.44 -12.13
C MET A 92 -16.14 11.79 -11.15
N ASP A 93 -17.29 11.39 -11.68
CA ASP A 93 -18.48 10.88 -11.05
C ASP A 93 -18.57 9.35 -11.07
N GLU A 94 -17.79 8.68 -11.93
CA GLU A 94 -17.54 7.23 -11.84
C GLU A 94 -16.37 6.92 -10.90
N SER A 95 -16.43 7.45 -9.68
CA SER A 95 -15.57 6.99 -8.59
C SER A 95 -15.75 5.47 -8.45
N TRP A 96 -14.69 4.72 -8.73
CA TRP A 96 -14.70 3.28 -8.74
C TRP A 96 -15.29 2.67 -7.46
N PRO A 97 -15.85 1.44 -7.48
CA PRO A 97 -16.54 0.89 -6.32
C PRO A 97 -15.75 0.93 -5.01
N TRP A 98 -14.42 0.86 -5.07
CA TRP A 98 -13.54 0.90 -3.90
C TRP A 98 -13.23 2.31 -3.39
N THR A 99 -13.52 3.37 -4.15
CA THR A 99 -13.33 4.76 -3.72
C THR A 99 -14.60 5.40 -3.13
N LYS A 100 -15.76 4.73 -3.24
CA LYS A 100 -17.06 5.25 -2.78
C LYS A 100 -17.20 5.42 -1.27
N ASP A 101 -16.37 4.72 -0.50
CA ASP A 101 -16.44 4.69 0.96
C ASP A 101 -15.45 5.67 1.63
N TYR A 102 -14.71 6.43 0.83
CA TYR A 102 -13.77 7.47 1.28
C TYR A 102 -14.37 8.86 1.13
#